data_AF-A0A669QS74-F1
#
_entry.id   AF-A0A669QS74-F1
#
_cell.length_a   1.000
_cell.length_b   1.000
_cell.length_c   1.000
_cell.angle_alpha   90.00
_cell.angle_beta   90.00
_cell.angle_gamma   90.00
#
_symmetry.space_group_name_H-M   'P 1'
#
loop_
_entity.id
_entity.type
_entity.pdbx_description
1 polymer ?
#
loop_
_entity_poly.entity_id
_entity_poly.type
_entity_poly.pdbx_seq_one_letter_code
_entity_poly.pdbx_strand_id
1 'polypeptide(L)'
;MSEVLCLRFVPICRLAVVTSFFHDQMKIIFKQFSIISVVCMQHSSRNIRIIGGTDSSPGEWPWQVSLHVKLSRRRHLCGGSIISNQWILTAAHLKCTKNNMEAIRYYVGRVEDILQKVTVPLMSKEECQARYRKRRIDDKEICAGYDEGGKDACKGDSGGPLSCRHEEVWYLVGITSWGEGCARPRQPGVYTKVVEFSDWILEKTT
;
A
#
# COMPACT_ATOMS: atom_id res chain seq x y z
N MET A 1 15.52 1.93 20.21
CA MET A 1 14.58 2.99 19.76
C MET A 1 14.34 2.79 18.28
N SER A 2 13.23 2.18 17.91
CA SER A 2 12.88 1.82 16.53
C SER A 2 12.13 2.99 15.86
N GLU A 3 12.71 3.55 14.80
CA GLU A 3 12.10 4.57 13.92
C GLU A 3 10.91 4.02 13.09
N VAL A 4 9.94 3.36 13.72
CA VAL A 4 8.83 2.66 13.06
C VAL A 4 7.49 3.32 13.41
N LEU A 5 7.42 4.65 13.21
CA LEU A 5 6.14 5.35 13.02
C LEU A 5 5.98 5.54 11.50
N CYS A 6 5.45 4.49 10.85
CA CYS A 6 5.59 4.28 9.40
C CYS A 6 4.45 4.82 8.54
N LEU A 7 3.43 5.48 9.09
CA LEU A 7 2.26 5.96 8.33
C LEU A 7 2.11 7.47 8.40
N ARG A 8 1.66 8.07 7.30
CA ARG A 8 1.32 9.49 7.24
C ARG A 8 0.04 9.71 6.46
N PHE A 9 -0.71 10.71 6.89
CA PHE A 9 -1.90 11.21 6.22
C PHE A 9 -1.54 12.29 5.20
N VAL A 10 -2.13 12.22 4.01
CA VAL A 10 -2.12 13.30 3.02
C VAL A 10 -3.55 13.82 2.87
N PRO A 11 -3.81 15.12 3.14
CA PRO A 11 -5.15 15.68 3.04
C PRO A 11 -5.63 15.81 1.59
N ILE A 12 -6.90 15.50 1.35
CA ILE A 12 -7.59 15.65 0.07
C ILE A 12 -8.17 17.07 0.00
N CYS A 13 -7.46 18.00 -0.66
CA CYS A 13 -7.95 19.37 -0.86
C CYS A 13 -8.93 19.42 -2.03
N ARG A 14 -10.23 19.58 -1.74
CA ARG A 14 -11.36 19.86 -2.67
C ARG A 14 -11.32 19.13 -4.03
N LEU A 15 -11.97 17.97 -4.08
CA LEU A 15 -12.65 17.48 -5.29
C LEU A 15 -13.92 16.74 -4.87
N ALA A 16 -15.07 17.40 -5.04
CA ALA A 16 -16.40 16.92 -4.64
C ALA A 16 -16.96 15.78 -5.53
N VAL A 17 -16.23 15.31 -6.54
CA VAL A 17 -16.77 14.38 -7.55
C VAL A 17 -16.34 12.92 -7.33
N VAL A 18 -15.36 12.69 -6.44
CA VAL A 18 -14.79 11.35 -6.27
C VAL A 18 -15.31 10.68 -4.99
N THR A 19 -15.74 11.40 -3.96
CA THR A 19 -15.81 10.86 -2.59
C THR A 19 -17.03 9.99 -2.22
N SER A 20 -18.14 10.05 -2.96
CA SER A 20 -19.35 9.27 -2.63
C SER A 20 -19.32 7.81 -3.09
N PHE A 21 -18.46 7.44 -4.03
CA PHE A 21 -18.39 6.07 -4.59
C PHE A 21 -17.44 5.12 -3.85
N PHE A 22 -16.65 5.63 -2.89
CA PHE A 22 -15.46 4.93 -2.38
C PHE A 22 -15.69 4.15 -1.08
N HIS A 23 -16.65 4.57 -0.27
CA HIS A 23 -16.90 3.95 1.04
C HIS A 23 -17.44 2.52 0.91
N ASP A 24 -18.10 2.18 -0.20
CA ASP A 24 -18.70 0.85 -0.38
C ASP A 24 -17.73 -0.19 -0.96
N GLN A 25 -16.63 0.24 -1.59
CA GLN A 25 -15.77 -0.65 -2.36
C GLN A 25 -14.57 -1.19 -1.57
N MET A 26 -14.09 -0.46 -0.56
CA MET A 26 -12.99 -0.91 0.30
C MET A 26 -13.21 -0.49 1.76
N LYS A 27 -13.04 -1.45 2.67
CA LYS A 27 -13.09 -1.23 4.11
C LYS A 27 -11.68 -1.28 4.71
N ILE A 28 -11.48 -0.55 5.81
CA ILE A 28 -10.34 -0.75 6.69
C ILE A 28 -10.74 -1.91 7.63
N ILE A 29 -9.83 -2.86 7.90
CA ILE A 29 -10.15 -4.00 8.76
C ILE A 29 -10.55 -3.49 10.16
N PHE A 30 -11.81 -3.70 10.55
CA PHE A 30 -12.28 -3.57 11.91
C PHE A 30 -12.58 -4.97 12.47
N LYS A 31 -11.62 -5.45 13.27
CA LYS A 31 -11.63 -6.69 14.08
C LYS A 31 -11.83 -8.02 13.35
N GLN A 32 -10.70 -8.74 13.25
CA GLN A 32 -10.57 -10.20 13.33
C GLN A 32 -11.54 -11.03 12.49
N PHE A 33 -11.57 -10.78 11.19
CA PHE A 33 -11.92 -11.85 10.26
C PHE A 33 -10.67 -12.70 10.06
N SER A 34 -10.77 -13.99 10.40
CA SER A 34 -9.84 -15.00 9.91
C SER A 34 -9.94 -15.00 8.39
N ILE A 35 -9.00 -14.34 7.72
CA ILE A 35 -9.03 -14.21 6.27
C ILE A 35 -8.65 -15.58 5.69
N ILE A 36 -9.63 -16.46 5.50
CA ILE A 36 -9.45 -17.89 5.15
C ILE A 36 -9.14 -18.08 3.64
N SER A 37 -9.37 -17.07 2.81
CA SER A 37 -8.99 -17.08 1.39
C SER A 37 -8.63 -15.68 0.94
N VAL A 38 -7.34 -15.42 0.72
CA VAL A 38 -6.83 -14.06 0.54
C VAL A 38 -6.15 -13.90 -0.81
N VAL A 39 -6.78 -13.13 -1.70
CA VAL A 39 -6.13 -12.61 -2.92
C VAL A 39 -5.69 -11.19 -2.61
N CYS A 40 -4.39 -11.00 -2.30
CA CYS A 40 -3.86 -9.67 -2.05
C CYS A 40 -3.21 -9.07 -3.29
N MET A 41 -3.59 -7.85 -3.64
CA MET A 41 -3.08 -7.13 -4.81
C MET A 41 -2.29 -5.87 -4.45
N GLN A 42 -1.31 -5.53 -5.29
CA GLN A 42 -0.34 -4.44 -5.12
C GLN A 42 -0.11 -3.66 -6.44
N HIS A 43 0.23 -2.35 -6.39
CA HIS A 43 0.33 -1.41 -7.53
C HIS A 43 1.72 -0.78 -7.81
N SER A 44 2.06 -0.44 -9.09
CA SER A 44 3.27 0.33 -9.56
C SER A 44 3.09 1.26 -10.80
N SER A 45 4.05 2.21 -10.99
CA SER A 45 4.20 3.29 -12.01
C SER A 45 5.40 3.17 -13.00
N ARG A 46 5.37 3.95 -14.11
CA ARG A 46 6.03 3.90 -15.44
C ARG A 46 7.45 3.42 -15.73
N ASN A 47 8.29 3.00 -14.78
CA ASN A 47 9.59 2.42 -15.18
C ASN A 47 10.17 1.41 -14.20
N ILE A 48 9.35 0.87 -13.30
CA ILE A 48 9.77 -0.21 -12.41
C ILE A 48 8.60 -1.18 -12.29
N ARG A 49 8.64 -2.19 -13.15
CA ARG A 49 7.60 -3.21 -13.30
C ARG A 49 7.37 -3.96 -11.98
N ILE A 50 6.10 -4.13 -11.58
CA ILE A 50 5.74 -5.17 -10.61
C ILE A 50 6.22 -6.49 -11.19
N ILE A 51 7.11 -7.18 -10.48
CA ILE A 51 7.66 -8.42 -11.00
C ILE A 51 6.52 -9.45 -11.00
N GLY A 52 6.28 -10.11 -12.13
CA GLY A 52 5.22 -11.12 -12.27
C GLY A 52 3.77 -10.61 -12.18
N GLY A 53 3.55 -9.29 -12.32
CA GLY A 53 2.22 -8.67 -12.35
C GLY A 53 1.58 -8.60 -13.74
N THR A 54 0.34 -8.12 -13.77
CA THR A 54 -0.45 -7.86 -14.99
C THR A 54 -0.96 -6.43 -14.99
N ASP A 55 -1.31 -5.92 -16.16
CA ASP A 55 -1.98 -4.63 -16.28
C ASP A 55 -3.40 -4.69 -15.68
N SER A 56 -3.85 -3.55 -15.16
CA SER A 56 -5.17 -3.35 -14.55
C SER A 56 -6.03 -2.50 -15.46
N SER A 57 -7.34 -2.70 -15.39
CA SER A 57 -8.28 -1.84 -16.11
C SER A 57 -8.34 -0.44 -15.47
N PRO A 58 -8.60 0.63 -16.25
CA PRO A 58 -8.83 1.95 -15.68
C PRO A 58 -9.94 1.92 -14.63
N GLY A 59 -9.66 2.46 -13.44
CA GLY A 59 -10.60 2.49 -12.33
C GLY A 59 -10.79 1.17 -11.58
N GLU A 60 -10.06 0.10 -11.93
CA GLU A 60 -10.15 -1.20 -11.23
C GLU A 60 -9.80 -1.11 -9.74
N TRP A 61 -8.83 -0.24 -9.40
CA TRP A 61 -8.37 0.00 -8.02
C TRP A 61 -8.63 1.46 -7.65
N PRO A 62 -9.89 1.84 -7.33
CA PRO A 62 -10.25 3.24 -7.20
C PRO A 62 -9.49 3.91 -6.04
N TRP A 63 -9.27 3.22 -4.92
CA TRP A 63 -8.52 3.72 -3.78
C TRP A 63 -7.02 3.91 -4.03
N GLN A 64 -6.48 3.46 -5.17
CA GLN A 64 -5.06 3.63 -5.49
C GLN A 64 -4.74 5.09 -5.80
N VAL A 65 -3.65 5.58 -5.19
CA VAL A 65 -3.16 6.94 -5.41
C VAL A 65 -1.68 6.94 -5.80
N SER A 66 -1.31 7.84 -6.69
CA SER A 66 0.09 8.13 -7.00
C SER A 66 0.49 9.49 -6.42
N LEU A 67 1.53 9.52 -5.59
CA LEU A 67 2.08 10.73 -4.98
C LEU A 67 3.25 11.28 -5.81
N HIS A 68 3.21 12.57 -6.15
CA HIS A 68 4.21 13.26 -6.96
C HIS A 68 4.70 14.55 -6.29
N VAL A 69 5.93 14.96 -6.58
CA VAL A 69 6.45 16.28 -6.18
C VAL A 69 5.89 17.37 -7.10
N LYS A 70 5.38 18.48 -6.53
CA LYS A 70 4.86 19.64 -7.29
C LYS A 70 5.88 20.29 -8.23
N LEU A 71 7.14 20.41 -7.79
CA LEU A 71 8.19 21.25 -8.39
C LEU A 71 9.14 20.53 -9.36
N SER A 72 9.16 19.20 -9.41
CA SER A 72 9.98 18.45 -10.38
C SER A 72 9.08 17.77 -11.39
N ARG A 73 9.28 17.99 -12.70
CA ARG A 73 8.60 17.35 -13.85
C ARG A 73 7.92 16.01 -13.48
N ARG A 74 6.65 16.08 -13.04
CA ARG A 74 5.72 14.98 -12.71
C ARG A 74 6.35 13.67 -12.21
N ARG A 75 7.37 13.71 -11.34
CA ARG A 75 8.04 12.47 -10.90
C ARG A 75 7.23 11.77 -9.81
N HIS A 76 6.74 10.57 -10.12
CA HIS A 76 6.15 9.66 -9.15
C HIS A 76 7.14 9.37 -8.02
N LEU A 77 6.67 9.41 -6.77
CA LEU A 77 7.46 9.15 -5.57
C LEU A 77 7.08 7.81 -4.93
N CYS A 78 5.79 7.69 -4.65
CA CYS A 78 5.20 6.66 -3.81
C CYS A 78 3.74 6.41 -4.17
N GLY A 79 3.24 5.26 -3.75
CA GLY A 79 1.83 4.96 -3.69
C GLY A 79 1.14 5.60 -2.47
N GLY A 80 -0.18 5.54 -2.48
CA GLY A 80 -1.05 5.85 -1.35
C GLY A 80 -2.37 5.12 -1.50
N SER A 81 -3.14 5.08 -0.43
CA SER A 81 -4.49 4.52 -0.39
C SER A 81 -5.49 5.55 0.12
N ILE A 82 -6.57 5.80 -0.60
CA ILE A 82 -7.69 6.61 -0.10
C ILE A 82 -8.39 5.81 0.99
N ILE A 83 -8.45 6.37 2.20
CA ILE A 83 -9.06 5.72 3.37
C ILE A 83 -10.27 6.47 3.89
N SER A 84 -10.48 7.73 3.48
CA SER A 84 -11.71 8.47 3.68
C SER A 84 -11.89 9.55 2.60
N ASN A 85 -13.00 10.31 2.66
CA ASN A 85 -13.23 11.47 1.80
C ASN A 85 -12.21 12.60 1.95
N GLN A 86 -11.43 12.60 3.04
CA GLN A 86 -10.48 13.64 3.39
C GLN A 86 -9.03 13.15 3.44
N TRP A 87 -8.80 11.83 3.49
CA TRP A 87 -7.52 11.28 3.89
C TRP A 87 -7.00 10.19 2.96
N ILE A 88 -5.73 10.34 2.57
CA ILE A 88 -4.91 9.30 1.93
C ILE A 88 -3.90 8.80 2.97
N LEU A 89 -3.80 7.48 3.11
CA LEU A 89 -2.78 6.80 3.91
C LEU A 89 -1.59 6.42 3.01
N THR A 90 -0.36 6.68 3.49
CA THR A 90 0.88 6.30 2.79
C THR A 90 1.99 6.01 3.81
N ALA A 91 3.14 5.54 3.33
CA ALA A 91 4.32 5.32 4.15
C ALA A 91 4.95 6.67 4.59
N ALA A 92 5.41 6.77 5.84
CA ALA A 92 6.00 7.97 6.42
C ALA A 92 7.50 8.17 6.11
N HIS A 93 8.08 7.33 5.24
CA HIS A 93 9.49 7.47 4.91
C HIS A 93 9.75 8.77 4.11
N LEU A 94 10.93 9.38 4.31
CA LEU A 94 11.28 10.70 3.75
C LEU A 94 11.03 10.85 2.24
N LYS A 95 11.16 9.77 1.47
CA LYS A 95 10.85 9.76 0.03
C LYS A 95 9.35 9.96 -0.29
N CYS A 96 8.42 9.37 0.48
CA CYS A 96 6.98 9.56 0.28
C CYS A 96 6.51 10.88 0.85
N THR A 97 7.09 11.29 1.96
CA THR A 97 6.62 12.44 2.71
C THR A 97 7.79 13.40 2.91
N LYS A 98 8.11 14.15 1.85
CA LYS A 98 9.02 15.29 1.98
C LYS A 98 8.57 16.14 3.18
N ASN A 99 9.51 16.77 3.89
CA ASN A 99 9.24 17.54 5.10
C ASN A 99 8.14 18.61 4.94
N ASN A 100 7.85 19.03 3.70
CA ASN A 100 6.72 19.91 3.37
C ASN A 100 5.62 19.16 2.59
N MET A 101 4.47 18.91 3.23
CA MET A 101 3.30 18.26 2.60
C MET A 101 2.63 19.13 1.53
N GLU A 102 2.79 20.46 1.59
CA GLU A 102 2.31 21.36 0.54
C GLU A 102 3.06 21.16 -0.78
N ALA A 103 4.19 20.45 -0.78
CA ALA A 103 4.95 20.13 -1.98
C ALA A 103 4.48 18.85 -2.70
N ILE A 104 3.44 18.18 -2.22
CA ILE A 104 2.93 16.92 -2.77
C ILE A 104 1.64 17.16 -3.57
N ARG A 105 1.53 16.51 -4.75
CA ARG A 105 0.28 16.33 -5.50
C ARG A 105 -0.05 14.84 -5.53
N TYR A 106 -1.33 14.52 -5.51
CA TYR A 106 -1.82 13.17 -5.65
C TYR A 106 -2.64 13.01 -6.93
N TYR A 107 -2.64 11.80 -7.49
CA TYR A 107 -3.41 11.46 -8.69
C TYR A 107 -4.17 10.16 -8.44
N VAL A 108 -5.46 10.16 -8.80
CA VAL A 108 -6.39 9.03 -8.73
C VAL A 108 -6.92 8.81 -10.14
N GLY A 109 -6.84 7.58 -10.68
CA GLY A 109 -7.40 7.21 -11.98
C GLY A 109 -6.85 7.95 -13.21
N ARG A 110 -6.10 9.04 -13.04
CA ARG A 110 -5.34 9.71 -14.09
C ARG A 110 -4.09 8.91 -14.32
N VAL A 111 -4.01 8.32 -15.49
CA VAL A 111 -2.80 7.65 -15.89
C VAL A 111 -2.47 8.15 -17.28
N GLU A 112 -1.37 8.90 -17.36
CA GLU A 112 -0.67 8.93 -18.63
C GLU A 112 -0.10 7.52 -18.92
N ASP A 113 -0.08 6.58 -17.95
CA ASP A 113 0.49 5.21 -17.94
C ASP A 113 -0.57 4.09 -17.82
N ILE A 114 -0.19 2.80 -17.68
CA ILE A 114 -1.12 1.71 -17.34
C ILE A 114 -0.81 1.22 -15.92
N LEU A 115 -1.86 1.11 -15.10
CA LEU A 115 -1.84 0.63 -13.71
C LEU A 115 -1.52 -0.88 -13.70
N GLN A 116 -0.62 -1.37 -12.84
CA GLN A 116 -0.33 -2.82 -12.72
C GLN A 116 -0.81 -3.42 -11.39
N LYS A 117 -1.08 -4.73 -11.38
CA LYS A 117 -1.47 -5.52 -10.20
C LYS A 117 -0.71 -6.85 -10.13
N VAL A 118 -0.47 -7.38 -8.93
CA VAL A 118 0.02 -8.76 -8.72
C VAL A 118 -0.65 -9.41 -7.53
N THR A 119 -0.95 -10.70 -7.65
CA THR A 119 -1.48 -11.50 -6.53
C THR A 119 -0.35 -12.13 -5.73
N VAL A 120 -0.30 -11.83 -4.43
CA VAL A 120 0.64 -12.42 -3.47
C VAL A 120 -0.10 -13.03 -2.26
N PRO A 121 0.34 -14.17 -1.72
CA PRO A 121 -0.24 -14.74 -0.51
C PRO A 121 0.27 -14.01 0.74
N LEU A 122 -0.57 -13.92 1.78
CA LEU A 122 -0.12 -13.49 3.10
C LEU A 122 0.72 -14.59 3.74
N MET A 123 1.69 -14.17 4.54
CA MET A 123 2.58 -15.04 5.29
C MET A 123 2.44 -14.76 6.79
N SER A 124 2.51 -15.81 7.62
CA SER A 124 2.52 -15.64 9.08
C SER A 124 3.77 -14.88 9.55
N LYS A 125 3.72 -14.33 10.76
CA LYS A 125 4.86 -13.62 11.34
C LYS A 125 6.04 -14.57 11.53
N GLU A 126 5.79 -15.80 11.95
CA GLU A 126 6.78 -16.83 12.21
C GLU A 126 7.51 -17.23 10.91
N GLU A 127 6.74 -17.49 9.86
CA GLU A 127 7.29 -17.80 8.53
C GLU A 127 8.09 -16.61 7.98
N CYS A 128 7.60 -15.38 8.14
CA CYS A 128 8.32 -14.21 7.67
C CYS A 128 9.61 -13.96 8.48
N GLN A 129 9.55 -14.12 9.79
CA GLN A 129 10.72 -13.97 10.66
C GLN A 129 11.80 -15.00 10.34
N ALA A 130 11.43 -16.23 9.95
CA ALA A 130 12.37 -17.25 9.50
C ALA A 130 13.16 -16.84 8.24
N ARG A 131 12.65 -15.88 7.46
CA ARG A 131 13.20 -15.45 6.16
C ARG A 131 14.12 -14.25 6.35
N TYR A 132 13.82 -13.41 7.34
CA TYR A 132 14.63 -12.26 7.75
C TYR A 132 15.48 -12.54 8.99
N ARG A 133 16.56 -13.34 8.87
CA ARG A 133 17.40 -13.71 10.04
C ARG A 133 18.17 -12.53 10.66
N LYS A 134 18.46 -11.49 9.86
CA LYS A 134 19.24 -10.32 10.30
C LYS A 134 18.39 -9.18 10.84
N ARG A 135 17.06 -9.26 10.68
CA ARG A 135 16.14 -8.18 11.05
C ARG A 135 14.91 -8.75 11.74
N ARG A 136 14.55 -8.20 12.89
CA ARG A 136 13.33 -8.58 13.61
C ARG A 136 12.11 -8.01 12.86
N ILE A 137 11.13 -8.88 12.60
CA ILE A 137 9.79 -8.53 12.11
C ILE A 137 8.94 -8.14 13.32
N ASP A 138 8.41 -6.93 13.30
CA ASP A 138 7.59 -6.39 14.39
C ASP A 138 6.14 -6.90 14.32
N ASP A 139 5.39 -6.85 15.42
CA ASP A 139 3.95 -7.18 15.42
C ASP A 139 3.13 -6.22 14.54
N LYS A 140 3.67 -5.02 14.29
CA LYS A 140 3.13 -4.01 13.40
C LYS A 140 3.45 -4.23 11.92
N GLU A 141 4.08 -5.34 11.57
CA GLU A 141 4.44 -5.70 10.20
C GLU A 141 3.67 -6.96 9.76
N ILE A 142 3.37 -7.02 8.46
CA ILE A 142 2.80 -8.20 7.80
C ILE A 142 3.57 -8.46 6.50
N CYS A 143 3.75 -9.73 6.15
CA CYS A 143 4.52 -10.12 4.98
C CYS A 143 3.62 -10.76 3.93
N ALA A 144 3.97 -10.56 2.67
CA ALA A 144 3.29 -11.21 1.55
C ALA A 144 4.28 -11.54 0.43
N GLY A 145 4.08 -12.68 -0.21
CA GLY A 145 4.95 -13.14 -1.29
C GLY A 145 5.09 -14.66 -1.35
N TYR A 146 5.56 -15.16 -2.48
CA TYR A 146 5.84 -16.58 -2.67
C TYR A 146 7.25 -16.91 -2.20
N ASP A 147 7.43 -18.10 -1.66
CA ASP A 147 8.73 -18.59 -1.21
C ASP A 147 9.70 -18.79 -2.38
N GLU A 148 9.19 -19.09 -3.57
CA GLU A 148 9.95 -19.17 -4.80
C GLU A 148 10.30 -17.79 -5.37
N GLY A 149 9.72 -16.72 -4.83
CA GLY A 149 9.83 -15.36 -5.36
C GLY A 149 9.03 -15.18 -6.65
N GLY A 150 9.56 -14.41 -7.59
CA GLY A 150 8.98 -14.18 -8.92
C GLY A 150 7.81 -13.18 -8.96
N LYS A 151 7.19 -12.86 -7.82
CA LYS A 151 6.11 -11.87 -7.70
C LYS A 151 6.31 -10.97 -6.50
N ASP A 152 6.33 -9.65 -6.72
CA ASP A 152 6.53 -8.69 -5.63
C ASP A 152 6.20 -7.24 -6.01
N ALA A 153 5.89 -6.44 -4.99
CA ALA A 153 6.02 -5.00 -5.05
C ALA A 153 7.49 -4.64 -5.29
N CYS A 154 7.75 -3.53 -5.98
CA CYS A 154 9.11 -3.08 -6.17
C CYS A 154 9.23 -1.56 -6.03
N LYS A 155 10.31 -0.99 -6.59
CA LYS A 155 10.63 0.42 -6.36
C LYS A 155 9.52 1.31 -6.92
N GLY A 156 8.98 2.19 -6.08
CA GLY A 156 7.86 3.09 -6.45
C GLY A 156 6.58 2.75 -5.69
N ASP A 157 6.45 1.49 -5.29
CA ASP A 157 5.20 0.98 -4.71
C ASP A 157 5.07 1.31 -3.23
N SER A 158 6.16 1.79 -2.60
CA SER A 158 6.18 2.18 -1.20
C SER A 158 5.04 3.15 -0.89
N GLY A 159 4.31 2.88 0.20
CA GLY A 159 3.10 3.60 0.57
C GLY A 159 1.83 3.15 -0.16
N GLY A 160 1.93 2.29 -1.17
CA GLY A 160 0.80 1.68 -1.86
C GLY A 160 0.03 0.67 -1.00
N PRO A 161 -1.21 0.34 -1.38
CA PRO A 161 -2.06 -0.57 -0.67
C PRO A 161 -1.74 -2.04 -1.01
N LEU A 162 -1.63 -2.86 0.03
CA LEU A 162 -1.85 -4.29 -0.05
C LEU A 162 -3.34 -4.54 0.26
N SER A 163 -4.13 -4.75 -0.79
CA SER A 163 -5.58 -4.89 -0.71
C SER A 163 -5.98 -6.34 -0.85
N CYS A 164 -6.79 -6.86 0.06
CA CYS A 164 -7.16 -8.27 0.07
C CYS A 164 -8.68 -8.44 0.02
N ARG A 165 -9.19 -9.37 -0.78
CA ARG A 165 -10.62 -9.63 -0.92
C ARG A 165 -11.08 -10.76 0.00
N HIS A 166 -12.17 -10.54 0.73
CA HIS A 166 -12.85 -11.55 1.55
C HIS A 166 -14.37 -11.32 1.48
N GLU A 167 -15.14 -12.39 1.20
CA GLU A 167 -16.61 -12.33 1.02
C GLU A 167 -17.04 -11.16 0.11
N GLU A 168 -16.36 -11.03 -1.05
CA GLU A 168 -16.58 -9.97 -2.06
C GLU A 168 -16.20 -8.55 -1.64
N VAL A 169 -15.80 -8.32 -0.38
CA VAL A 169 -15.37 -7.03 0.13
C VAL A 169 -13.85 -6.90 0.06
N TRP A 170 -13.36 -5.75 -0.38
CA TRP A 170 -11.94 -5.43 -0.33
C TRP A 170 -11.56 -4.80 1.01
N TYR A 171 -10.43 -5.25 1.55
CA TYR A 171 -9.87 -4.76 2.78
C TYR A 171 -8.47 -4.21 2.55
N LEU A 172 -8.18 -3.03 3.11
CA LEU A 172 -6.82 -2.53 3.19
C LEU A 172 -6.08 -3.22 4.34
N VAL A 173 -5.20 -4.16 4.02
CA VAL A 173 -4.53 -5.03 5.02
C VAL A 173 -3.13 -4.53 5.33
N GLY A 174 -2.44 -3.99 4.32
CA GLY A 174 -1.07 -3.54 4.46
C GLY A 174 -0.77 -2.26 3.69
N ILE A 175 0.27 -1.56 4.12
CA ILE A 175 0.90 -0.47 3.36
C ILE A 175 2.32 -0.87 3.00
N THR A 176 2.66 -0.87 1.72
CA THR A 176 3.98 -1.28 1.21
C THR A 176 5.09 -0.51 1.91
N SER A 177 6.00 -1.22 2.56
CA SER A 177 7.02 -0.60 3.41
C SER A 177 8.43 -0.85 2.88
N TRP A 178 8.90 -2.10 2.90
CA TRP A 178 10.26 -2.46 2.52
C TRP A 178 10.40 -3.94 2.12
N GLY A 179 11.57 -4.30 1.59
CA GLY A 179 11.96 -5.67 1.25
C GLY A 179 13.44 -5.73 0.86
N GLU A 180 14.06 -6.91 0.90
CA GLU A 180 15.48 -7.09 0.54
C GLU A 180 15.67 -7.49 -0.93
N GLY A 181 15.45 -6.51 -1.81
CA GLY A 181 15.32 -6.77 -3.25
C GLY A 181 13.91 -7.24 -3.60
N CYS A 182 13.57 -7.21 -4.88
CA CYS A 182 12.21 -7.49 -5.33
C CYS A 182 12.09 -8.94 -5.85
N ALA A 183 11.04 -9.64 -5.45
CA ALA A 183 10.66 -10.95 -5.98
C ALA A 183 11.76 -12.02 -5.90
N ARG A 184 12.62 -11.92 -4.89
CA ARG A 184 13.67 -12.92 -4.66
C ARG A 184 13.10 -14.14 -3.92
N PRO A 185 13.60 -15.35 -4.22
CA PRO A 185 13.25 -16.52 -3.44
C PRO A 185 13.53 -16.31 -1.96
N ARG A 186 12.58 -16.72 -1.11
CA ARG A 186 12.60 -16.62 0.36
C ARG A 186 12.75 -15.19 0.88
N GLN A 187 12.35 -14.20 0.09
CA GLN A 187 12.42 -12.78 0.46
C GLN A 187 11.07 -12.10 0.22
N PRO A 188 10.07 -12.32 1.09
CA PRO A 188 8.74 -11.75 0.91
C PRO A 188 8.76 -10.24 1.13
N GLY A 189 7.84 -9.51 0.48
CA GLY A 189 7.63 -8.09 0.74
C GLY A 189 7.13 -7.86 2.15
N VAL A 190 7.55 -6.76 2.79
CA VAL A 190 7.15 -6.37 4.14
C VAL A 190 6.30 -5.11 4.10
N TYR A 191 5.18 -5.16 4.78
CA TYR A 191 4.13 -4.16 4.79
C TYR A 191 3.84 -3.74 6.23
N THR A 192 3.42 -2.48 6.41
CA THR A 192 2.85 -2.04 7.70
C THR A 192 1.48 -2.68 7.86
N LYS A 193 1.24 -3.39 8.97
CA LYS A 193 0.00 -4.11 9.26
C LYS A 193 -1.10 -3.13 9.70
N VAL A 194 -2.04 -2.82 8.81
CA VAL A 194 -2.99 -1.70 8.98
C VAL A 194 -3.89 -1.85 10.21
N VAL A 195 -4.28 -3.08 10.54
CA VAL A 195 -5.15 -3.34 11.71
C VAL A 195 -4.50 -2.92 13.03
N GLU A 196 -3.17 -2.93 13.14
CA GLU A 196 -2.47 -2.47 14.37
C GLU A 196 -2.50 -0.94 14.53
N PHE A 197 -2.97 -0.22 13.52
CA PHE A 197 -3.11 1.24 13.51
C PHE A 197 -4.58 1.69 13.38
N SER A 198 -5.55 0.77 13.45
CA SER A 198 -6.96 1.10 13.22
C SER A 198 -7.47 2.18 14.17
N ASP A 199 -7.10 2.12 15.45
CA ASP A 199 -7.57 3.06 16.47
C ASP A 199 -7.02 4.47 16.20
N TRP A 200 -5.73 4.56 15.85
CA TRP A 200 -5.10 5.81 15.44
C TRP A 200 -5.70 6.36 14.14
N ILE A 201 -6.01 5.48 13.18
CA ILE A 201 -6.66 5.91 11.93
C ILE A 201 -8.04 6.47 12.24
N LEU A 202 -8.85 5.77 13.04
CA LEU A 202 -10.17 6.24 13.43
C LEU A 202 -10.10 7.60 14.12
N GLU A 203 -9.27 7.74 15.15
CA GLU A 203 -9.11 8.99 15.91
C GLU A 203 -8.78 10.20 15.03
N LYS A 204 -8.07 10.01 13.91
CA LYS A 204 -7.66 11.10 13.01
C LYS A 204 -8.60 11.32 11.82
N THR A 205 -9.50 10.38 11.56
CA THR A 205 -10.38 10.41 10.37
C THR A 205 -11.85 10.66 10.69
N THR A 206 -12.25 10.56 11.96
CA THR A 206 -13.52 11.05 12.51
C THR A 206 -13.42 12.50 12.94
#